data_AF-A0A7H9B8Y7-F1
#
_entry.id   AF-A0A7H9B8Y7-F1
#
_cell.length_a   1.000
_cell.length_b   1.000
_cell.length_c   1.000
_cell.angle_alpha   90.00
_cell.angle_beta   90.00
_cell.angle_gamma   90.00
#
_symmetry.space_group_name_H-M   'P 1'
#
loop_
_entity.id
_entity.type
_entity.pdbx_description
1 polymer ?
#
loop_
_entity_poly.entity_id
_entity_poly.type
_entity_poly.pdbx_seq_one_letter_code
_entity_poly.pdbx_strand_id
1 'polypeptide(L)'
;MSSKRQKSEKFRDSHLKQKYNLIHLLPSLEAPALSALYLKSFLNATKKYELCLPSSIVDSDAKFCGKCGCVRISNFNTKMWIDEDTADKTGSNQRTLIYLCLNCGRKAKFPLICEPQEDEVNQQENSNNAGFVANWPKSVEKKDVNKVLKKNTAKERAKKRKSSTLSSMLAEKSESQKKKTLSSLNLESFMEHD
;
A
#
# COMPACT_ATOMS: atom_id res chain seq x y z
N MET A 1 32.85 -18.39 -3.78
CA MET A 1 32.24 -17.97 -5.07
C MET A 1 31.04 -17.00 -4.95
N SER A 2 30.66 -16.54 -3.75
CA SER A 2 29.46 -15.70 -3.52
C SER A 2 29.52 -14.27 -4.14
N SER A 3 30.71 -13.68 -4.27
CA SER A 3 30.87 -12.27 -4.69
C SER A 3 30.45 -11.98 -6.14
N LYS A 4 30.68 -12.90 -7.10
CA LYS A 4 30.34 -12.66 -8.51
C LYS A 4 28.82 -12.66 -8.74
N ARG A 5 28.11 -13.59 -8.10
CA ARG A 5 26.64 -13.68 -8.15
C ARG A 5 25.98 -12.44 -7.55
N GLN A 6 26.46 -11.99 -6.38
CA GLN A 6 25.97 -10.77 -5.75
C GLN A 6 26.21 -9.53 -6.63
N LYS A 7 27.35 -9.44 -7.31
CA LYS A 7 27.62 -8.36 -8.28
C LYS A 7 26.66 -8.41 -9.48
N SER A 8 26.38 -9.60 -10.01
CA SER A 8 25.41 -9.75 -11.12
C SER A 8 23.98 -9.41 -10.72
N GLU A 9 23.56 -9.77 -9.50
CA GLU A 9 22.24 -9.43 -8.98
C GLU A 9 22.11 -7.90 -8.79
N LYS A 10 23.13 -7.26 -8.19
CA LYS A 10 23.17 -5.79 -8.08
C LYS A 10 23.12 -5.09 -9.44
N PHE A 11 23.86 -5.61 -10.43
CA PHE A 11 23.84 -5.07 -11.78
C PHE A 11 22.46 -5.20 -12.42
N ARG A 12 21.84 -6.39 -12.32
CA ARG A 12 20.47 -6.64 -12.81
C ARG A 12 19.49 -5.63 -12.21
N ASP A 13 19.51 -5.46 -10.90
CA ASP A 13 18.57 -4.60 -10.20
C ASP A 13 18.78 -3.12 -10.58
N SER A 14 20.04 -2.68 -10.68
CA SER A 14 20.39 -1.32 -11.15
C SER A 14 19.94 -1.09 -12.59
N HIS A 15 20.20 -2.05 -13.48
CA HIS A 15 19.84 -1.99 -14.90
C HIS A 15 18.31 -1.91 -15.09
N LEU A 16 17.54 -2.72 -14.35
CA LEU A 16 16.08 -2.68 -14.40
C LEU A 16 15.53 -1.37 -13.82
N LYS A 17 16.10 -0.91 -12.71
CA LYS A 17 15.73 0.38 -12.10
C LYS A 17 15.95 1.54 -13.07
N GLN A 18 17.09 1.56 -13.75
CA GLN A 18 17.39 2.59 -14.74
C GLN A 18 16.36 2.58 -15.89
N LYS A 19 16.06 1.42 -16.47
CA LYS A 19 15.04 1.29 -17.53
C LYS A 19 13.67 1.74 -17.07
N TYR A 20 13.28 1.37 -15.85
CA TYR A 20 12.00 1.76 -15.29
C TYR A 20 11.91 3.27 -15.07
N ASN A 21 12.96 3.88 -14.53
CA ASN A 21 13.03 5.33 -14.33
C ASN A 21 12.90 6.08 -15.66
N LEU A 22 13.59 5.63 -16.71
CA LEU A 22 13.50 6.24 -18.04
C LEU A 22 12.05 6.27 -18.55
N ILE A 23 11.30 5.18 -18.39
CA ILE A 23 9.90 5.13 -18.83
C ILE A 23 9.04 6.16 -18.09
N HIS A 24 9.31 6.42 -16.81
CA HIS A 24 8.54 7.36 -15.99
C HIS A 24 8.94 8.83 -16.21
N LEU A 25 10.12 9.08 -16.79
CA LEU A 25 10.56 10.43 -17.17
C LEU A 25 10.00 10.88 -18.52
N LEU A 26 9.66 9.93 -19.41
CA LEU A 26 9.19 10.24 -20.77
C LEU A 26 7.93 11.13 -20.83
N PRO A 27 6.93 10.99 -19.95
CA PRO A 27 5.79 11.90 -19.94
C PRO A 27 6.19 13.37 -19.76
N SER A 28 7.26 13.65 -19.01
CA SER A 28 7.78 15.00 -18.78
C SER A 28 8.55 15.56 -19.98
N LEU A 29 8.98 14.71 -20.91
CA LEU A 29 9.73 15.10 -22.11
C LEU A 29 8.83 15.29 -23.34
N GLU A 30 7.51 15.16 -23.17
CA GLU A 30 6.49 15.34 -24.23
C GLU A 30 6.73 14.48 -25.50
N ALA A 31 7.50 13.40 -25.39
CA ALA A 31 7.88 12.53 -26.50
C ALA A 31 7.18 11.15 -26.40
N PRO A 32 5.87 11.05 -26.71
CA PRO A 32 5.11 9.81 -26.55
C PRO A 32 5.57 8.68 -27.47
N ALA A 33 6.14 8.98 -28.63
CA ALA A 33 6.64 7.98 -29.57
C ALA A 33 7.71 7.05 -28.95
N LEU A 34 8.49 7.58 -28.00
CA LEU A 34 9.53 6.83 -27.32
C LEU A 34 8.97 5.90 -26.24
N SER A 35 7.78 6.18 -25.69
CA SER A 35 7.24 5.44 -24.55
C SER A 35 7.05 3.94 -24.83
N ALA A 36 6.52 3.58 -26.00
CA ALA A 36 6.44 2.20 -26.46
C ALA A 36 7.81 1.51 -26.56
N LEU A 37 8.83 2.21 -27.09
CA LEU A 37 10.17 1.66 -27.26
C LEU A 37 10.83 1.36 -25.91
N TYR A 38 10.76 2.30 -24.98
CA TYR A 38 11.33 2.12 -23.64
C TYR A 38 10.56 1.08 -22.83
N LEU A 39 9.23 1.05 -22.93
CA LEU A 39 8.41 0.01 -22.29
C LEU A 39 8.77 -1.37 -22.82
N LYS A 40 8.86 -1.53 -24.14
CA LYS A 40 9.29 -2.79 -24.78
C LYS A 40 10.71 -3.19 -24.33
N SER A 41 11.62 -2.23 -24.25
CA SER A 41 12.99 -2.44 -23.77
C SER A 41 13.04 -2.95 -22.32
N PHE A 42 12.19 -2.40 -21.44
CA PHE A 42 12.05 -2.85 -20.05
C PHE A 42 11.45 -4.25 -19.96
N LEU A 43 10.32 -4.50 -20.64
CA LEU A 43 9.66 -5.82 -20.63
C LEU A 43 10.59 -6.91 -21.17
N ASN A 44 11.33 -6.63 -22.25
CA ASN A 44 12.34 -7.54 -22.78
C ASN A 44 13.47 -7.81 -21.78
N ALA A 45 13.92 -6.80 -21.04
CA ALA A 45 14.92 -6.98 -20.00
C ALA A 45 14.38 -7.86 -18.86
N THR A 46 13.14 -7.65 -18.42
CA THR A 46 12.52 -8.46 -17.37
C THR A 46 12.32 -9.91 -17.81
N LYS A 47 11.94 -10.13 -19.07
CA LYS A 47 11.85 -11.47 -19.68
C LYS A 47 13.21 -12.15 -19.73
N LYS A 48 14.27 -11.43 -20.10
CA LYS A 48 15.66 -11.94 -20.14
C LYS A 48 16.16 -12.42 -18.76
N TYR A 49 15.69 -11.78 -17.69
CA TYR A 49 16.04 -12.17 -16.32
C TYR A 49 15.03 -13.11 -15.66
N GLU A 50 14.03 -13.59 -16.42
CA GLU A 50 12.98 -14.50 -15.93
C GLU A 50 12.25 -13.98 -14.68
N LEU A 51 12.06 -12.66 -14.61
CA LEU A 51 11.37 -12.02 -13.49
C LEU A 51 9.88 -11.96 -13.74
N CYS A 52 9.09 -12.47 -12.79
CA CYS A 52 7.65 -12.29 -12.77
C CYS A 52 7.32 -10.89 -12.23
N LEU A 53 6.73 -10.05 -13.08
CA LEU A 53 6.26 -8.73 -12.69
C LEU A 53 4.83 -8.80 -12.13
N PRO A 54 4.43 -7.88 -11.24
CA PRO A 54 3.05 -7.72 -10.82
C PRO A 54 2.10 -7.45 -11.99
N SER A 55 0.87 -7.97 -11.90
CA SER A 55 -0.19 -7.76 -12.88
C SER A 55 -0.47 -6.27 -13.14
N SER A 56 -0.37 -5.42 -12.13
CA SER A 56 -0.51 -3.96 -12.27
C SER A 56 0.45 -3.31 -13.28
N ILE A 57 1.57 -3.94 -13.59
CA ILE A 57 2.57 -3.47 -14.55
C ILE A 57 2.42 -4.17 -15.90
N VAL A 58 2.07 -5.46 -15.90
CA VAL A 58 2.01 -6.31 -17.09
C VAL A 58 0.70 -6.14 -17.85
N ASP A 59 -0.41 -5.97 -17.12
CA ASP A 59 -1.74 -5.93 -17.70
C ASP A 59 -1.85 -4.74 -18.67
N SER A 60 -2.33 -5.05 -19.87
CA SER A 60 -2.61 -4.03 -20.87
C SER A 60 -3.61 -3.05 -20.29
N ASP A 61 -3.28 -1.75 -20.33
CA ASP A 61 -4.11 -0.67 -19.83
C ASP A 61 -4.18 -0.48 -18.31
N ALA A 62 -3.49 -1.26 -17.47
CA ALA A 62 -3.44 -0.97 -16.03
C ALA A 62 -2.58 0.28 -15.74
N LYS A 63 -1.26 0.15 -15.76
CA LYS A 63 -0.33 1.26 -15.53
C LYS A 63 0.08 1.99 -16.82
N PHE A 64 0.24 1.24 -17.90
CA PHE A 64 0.63 1.78 -19.20
C PHE A 64 -0.54 1.67 -20.17
N CYS A 65 -0.68 2.64 -21.06
CA CYS A 65 -1.64 2.52 -22.14
C CYS A 65 -1.18 1.44 -23.13
N GLY A 66 -2.07 0.51 -23.46
CA GLY A 66 -1.77 -0.61 -24.36
C GLY A 66 -1.57 -0.22 -25.83
N LYS A 67 -1.78 1.05 -26.22
CA LYS A 67 -1.55 1.55 -27.60
C LYS A 67 -0.25 2.35 -27.70
N CYS A 68 -0.10 3.44 -26.95
CA CYS A 68 1.13 4.27 -26.97
C CYS A 68 2.27 3.69 -26.12
N GLY A 69 1.98 2.85 -25.12
CA GLY A 69 2.98 2.44 -24.10
C GLY A 69 3.28 3.54 -23.06
N CYS A 70 2.55 4.64 -23.08
CA CYS A 70 2.74 5.77 -22.17
C CYS A 70 2.19 5.48 -20.76
N VAL A 71 2.94 5.90 -19.72
CA VAL A 71 2.54 5.76 -18.31
C VAL A 71 1.28 6.57 -18.08
N ARG A 72 0.27 6.01 -17.41
CA ARG A 72 -0.94 6.75 -17.06
C ARG A 72 -0.73 7.55 -15.78
N ILE A 73 -0.81 8.86 -15.90
CA ILE A 73 -0.71 9.83 -14.81
C ILE A 73 -2.01 10.63 -14.82
N SER A 74 -2.77 10.48 -13.73
CA SER A 74 -4.00 11.21 -13.45
C SER A 74 -3.79 12.71 -13.62
N ASN A 75 -4.73 13.39 -14.28
CA ASN A 75 -4.71 14.84 -14.50
C ASN A 75 -3.54 15.39 -15.33
N PHE A 76 -2.67 14.52 -15.87
CA PHE A 76 -1.57 14.95 -16.74
C PHE A 76 -1.77 14.42 -18.16
N ASN A 77 -1.72 13.11 -18.35
CA ASN A 77 -1.87 12.47 -19.66
C ASN A 77 -3.03 11.48 -19.71
N THR A 78 -3.80 11.39 -18.63
CA THR A 78 -4.95 10.50 -18.50
C THR A 78 -6.11 11.24 -17.83
N LYS A 79 -7.28 11.25 -18.49
CA LYS A 79 -8.56 11.64 -17.88
C LYS A 79 -9.25 10.39 -17.37
N MET A 80 -9.91 10.50 -16.22
CA MET A 80 -10.72 9.42 -15.66
C MET A 80 -12.09 9.93 -15.25
N TRP A 81 -13.11 9.10 -15.44
CA TRP A 81 -14.46 9.34 -14.95
C TRP A 81 -15.16 7.99 -14.74
N ILE A 82 -16.21 8.00 -13.93
CA ILE A 82 -17.06 6.84 -13.70
C ILE A 82 -18.27 6.98 -14.63
N ASP A 83 -18.55 5.92 -15.36
CA ASP A 83 -19.76 5.76 -16.16
C ASP A 83 -20.70 4.86 -15.39
N GLU A 84 -21.91 5.34 -15.10
CA GLU A 84 -22.95 4.58 -14.43
C GLU A 84 -23.94 4.15 -15.53
N ASP A 85 -23.80 2.91 -16.00
CA ASP A 85 -24.78 2.35 -16.93
C ASP A 85 -26.02 1.98 -16.12
N THR A 86 -27.06 2.83 -16.17
CA THR A 86 -28.41 2.47 -15.69
C THR A 86 -29.02 1.49 -16.69
N ALA A 87 -28.57 0.24 -16.64
CA ALA A 87 -29.17 -0.84 -17.40
C ALA A 87 -30.45 -1.29 -16.71
N ASP A 88 -31.57 -0.95 -17.35
CA ASP A 88 -32.93 -1.36 -17.02
C ASP A 88 -33.04 -2.87 -16.65
N LYS A 89 -33.88 -3.13 -15.64
CA LYS A 89 -34.56 -4.40 -15.27
C LYS A 89 -33.90 -5.41 -14.33
N THR A 90 -32.66 -5.24 -13.87
CA THR A 90 -32.09 -6.21 -12.90
C THR A 90 -31.21 -5.60 -11.80
N GLY A 91 -31.63 -4.49 -11.20
CA GLY A 91 -31.22 -4.06 -9.84
C GLY A 91 -29.72 -3.84 -9.51
N SER A 92 -28.78 -4.16 -10.38
CA SER A 92 -27.35 -4.01 -10.15
C SER A 92 -26.84 -2.80 -10.92
N ASN A 93 -26.62 -1.69 -10.21
CA ASN A 93 -25.95 -0.51 -10.76
C ASN A 93 -24.49 -0.88 -11.08
N GLN A 94 -24.19 -1.19 -12.33
CA GLN A 94 -22.84 -1.53 -12.75
C GLN A 94 -22.06 -0.24 -13.03
N ARG A 95 -21.18 0.13 -12.09
CA ARG A 95 -20.28 1.28 -12.25
C ARG A 95 -19.03 0.86 -13.01
N THR A 96 -18.68 1.60 -14.05
CA THR A 96 -17.47 1.35 -14.84
C THR A 96 -16.53 2.55 -14.75
N LEU A 97 -15.30 2.33 -14.27
CA LEU A 97 -14.26 3.35 -14.31
C LEU A 97 -13.62 3.38 -15.71
N ILE A 98 -13.64 4.54 -16.34
CA ILE A 98 -13.08 4.74 -17.68
C ILE A 98 -11.83 5.62 -17.58
N TYR A 99 -10.72 5.14 -18.14
CA TYR A 99 -9.51 5.92 -18.37
C TYR A 99 -9.35 6.27 -19.85
N LEU A 100 -9.17 7.54 -20.15
CA LEU A 100 -8.86 8.06 -21.49
C LEU A 100 -7.41 8.55 -21.53
N CYS A 101 -6.61 7.94 -22.39
CA CYS A 101 -5.26 8.41 -22.69
C CYS A 101 -5.32 9.65 -23.60
N LEU A 102 -4.75 10.77 -23.17
CA LEU A 102 -4.73 12.02 -23.93
C LEU A 102 -3.79 11.99 -25.13
N ASN A 103 -2.76 11.14 -25.11
CA ASN A 103 -1.75 11.09 -26.18
C ASN A 103 -2.25 10.31 -27.41
N CYS A 104 -3.10 9.30 -27.24
CA CYS A 104 -3.54 8.43 -28.35
C CYS A 104 -5.06 8.17 -28.43
N GLY A 105 -5.83 8.71 -27.48
CA GLY A 105 -7.29 8.60 -27.44
C GLY A 105 -7.84 7.24 -26.99
N ARG A 106 -6.99 6.28 -26.60
CA ARG A 106 -7.44 4.96 -26.16
C ARG A 106 -8.23 5.07 -24.85
N LYS A 107 -9.42 4.47 -24.83
CA LYS A 107 -10.26 4.28 -23.64
C LYS A 107 -10.02 2.90 -23.06
N ALA A 108 -9.84 2.80 -21.75
CA ALA A 108 -9.83 1.54 -21.03
C ALA A 108 -10.91 1.54 -19.95
N LYS A 109 -11.67 0.45 -19.88
CA LYS A 109 -12.80 0.28 -18.99
C LYS A 109 -12.42 -0.71 -17.90
N PHE A 110 -12.68 -0.34 -16.65
CA PHE A 110 -12.46 -1.18 -15.48
C PHE A 110 -13.78 -1.31 -14.74
N PRO A 111 -14.38 -2.50 -14.69
CA PRO A 111 -15.60 -2.69 -13.93
C PRO A 111 -15.30 -2.52 -12.44
N LEU A 112 -16.08 -1.69 -11.76
CA LEU A 112 -16.05 -1.60 -10.31
C LEU A 112 -17.03 -2.64 -9.77
N ILE A 113 -16.52 -3.60 -9.02
CA ILE A 113 -17.38 -4.52 -8.27
C ILE A 113 -17.93 -3.71 -7.10
N CYS A 114 -19.18 -3.27 -7.22
CA CYS A 114 -19.94 -2.85 -6.06
C CYS A 114 -20.48 -4.12 -5.43
N GLU A 115 -19.96 -4.50 -4.26
CA GLU A 115 -20.68 -5.43 -3.40
C GLU A 115 -22.05 -4.81 -3.12
N PRO A 116 -23.16 -5.55 -3.29
CA PRO A 116 -24.45 -5.03 -2.92
C PRO A 116 -24.38 -4.65 -1.45
N GLN A 117 -24.62 -3.37 -1.13
CA GLN A 117 -25.03 -3.02 0.21
C GLN A 117 -26.32 -3.81 0.43
N GLU A 118 -26.29 -4.75 1.37
CA GLU A 118 -27.51 -5.31 1.93
C GLU A 118 -28.25 -4.14 2.58
N ASP A 119 -29.17 -3.53 1.83
CA ASP A 119 -30.18 -2.62 2.36
C ASP A 119 -31.13 -3.46 3.21
N GLU A 120 -30.69 -3.84 4.41
CA GLU A 120 -31.58 -4.23 5.48
C GLU A 120 -32.29 -2.96 5.99
N VAL A 121 -33.52 -2.77 5.53
CA VAL A 121 -34.74 -2.90 6.33
C VAL A 121 -35.82 -2.04 5.67
N ASN A 122 -36.73 -2.74 4.98
CA ASN A 122 -38.03 -2.23 4.59
C ASN A 122 -38.78 -1.68 5.81
N GLN A 123 -39.35 -0.51 5.59
CA GLN A 123 -40.37 0.13 6.40
C GLN A 123 -41.48 -0.86 6.79
N GLN A 124 -41.76 -0.97 8.08
CA GLN A 124 -43.14 -1.11 8.53
C GLN A 124 -43.46 0.04 9.45
N GLU A 125 -44.34 0.90 8.95
CA GLU A 125 -45.07 1.90 9.69
C GLU A 125 -45.74 1.25 10.90
N ASN A 126 -45.46 1.75 12.09
CA ASN A 126 -46.45 1.74 13.16
C ASN A 126 -46.26 3.00 14.01
N SER A 127 -47.26 3.86 13.91
CA SER A 127 -47.56 4.91 14.86
C SER A 127 -47.45 4.39 16.30
N ASN A 128 -46.62 5.02 17.12
CA ASN A 128 -47.00 5.50 18.45
C ASN A 128 -45.79 6.11 19.18
N ASN A 129 -46.00 7.32 19.70
CA ASN A 129 -45.20 7.97 20.72
C ASN A 129 -44.68 7.00 21.78
N ALA A 130 -43.37 6.90 21.95
CA ALA A 130 -42.74 6.63 23.24
C ALA A 130 -41.26 7.01 23.17
N GLY A 131 -40.81 7.83 24.13
CA GLY A 131 -39.45 8.33 24.21
C GLY A 131 -38.39 7.23 24.31
N PHE A 132 -37.18 7.60 23.92
CA PHE A 132 -35.96 6.83 24.10
C PHE A 132 -35.83 6.31 25.54
N VAL A 133 -35.94 4.98 25.73
CA VAL A 133 -35.60 4.30 26.98
C VAL A 133 -34.33 3.50 26.75
N ALA A 134 -33.22 3.95 27.34
CA ALA A 134 -31.98 3.20 27.36
C ALA A 134 -32.12 2.00 28.30
N ASN A 135 -32.08 0.78 27.76
CA ASN A 135 -31.99 -0.43 28.58
C ASN A 135 -30.56 -0.63 29.06
N TRP A 136 -30.32 -0.35 30.33
CA TRP A 136 -29.05 -0.60 31.01
C TRP A 136 -28.90 -2.10 31.34
N PRO A 137 -27.75 -2.73 31.07
CA PRO A 137 -27.56 -4.14 31.39
C PRO A 137 -27.51 -4.34 32.91
N LYS A 138 -28.38 -5.23 33.43
CA LYS A 138 -28.37 -5.67 34.82
C LYS A 138 -27.11 -6.49 35.10
N SER A 139 -26.39 -6.13 36.17
CA SER A 139 -25.20 -6.82 36.64
C SER A 139 -25.49 -8.28 36.97
N VAL A 140 -24.84 -9.21 36.28
CA VAL A 140 -24.75 -10.61 36.71
C VAL A 140 -23.48 -10.74 37.55
N GLU A 141 -23.66 -10.79 38.87
CA GLU A 141 -22.60 -11.19 39.78
C GLU A 141 -22.45 -12.73 39.81
N LYS A 142 -21.20 -13.16 39.56
CA LYS A 142 -20.46 -14.27 40.18
C LYS A 142 -20.88 -15.72 39.87
N LYS A 143 -19.94 -16.43 39.20
CA LYS A 143 -19.14 -17.48 39.87
C LYS A 143 -17.86 -17.79 39.06
N ASP A 144 -16.73 -17.63 39.76
CA ASP A 144 -15.34 -17.89 39.36
C ASP A 144 -15.08 -19.34 38.98
N VAL A 145 -14.18 -19.58 38.00
CA VAL A 145 -13.00 -20.48 38.14
C VAL A 145 -11.90 -20.06 37.12
N ASN A 146 -10.78 -19.55 37.65
CA ASN A 146 -9.40 -19.57 37.11
C ASN A 146 -9.06 -18.95 35.74
N LYS A 147 -8.45 -17.74 35.78
CA LYS A 147 -7.01 -17.46 35.47
C LYS A 147 -6.82 -15.94 35.26
N VAL A 148 -6.72 -15.20 36.35
CA VAL A 148 -6.56 -13.73 36.35
C VAL A 148 -5.11 -13.37 35.98
N LEU A 149 -4.88 -12.96 34.74
CA LEU A 149 -3.68 -12.19 34.38
C LEU A 149 -3.83 -10.76 34.91
N LYS A 150 -2.81 -10.35 35.67
CA LYS A 150 -2.71 -9.12 36.47
C LYS A 150 -3.18 -7.87 35.70
N LYS A 151 -4.14 -7.16 36.28
CA LYS A 151 -4.58 -5.83 35.82
C LYS A 151 -3.43 -4.83 36.03
N ASN A 152 -2.83 -4.32 34.95
CA ASN A 152 -1.90 -3.19 35.02
C ASN A 152 -2.58 -2.01 35.71
N THR A 153 -1.98 -1.55 36.80
CA THR A 153 -2.52 -0.47 37.63
C THR A 153 -2.58 0.85 36.84
N ALA A 154 -3.54 1.71 37.15
CA ALA A 154 -3.71 3.01 36.48
C ALA A 154 -2.43 3.88 36.51
N LYS A 155 -1.62 3.71 37.57
CA LYS A 155 -0.31 4.35 37.75
C LYS A 155 0.70 3.92 36.68
N GLU A 156 0.65 2.67 36.23
CA GLU A 156 1.53 2.11 35.21
C GLU A 156 1.14 2.55 33.78
N ARG A 157 -0.16 2.69 33.52
CA ARG A 157 -0.65 3.28 32.25
C ARG A 157 -0.32 4.77 32.15
N ALA A 158 -0.41 5.51 33.25
CA ALA A 158 -0.02 6.92 33.27
C ALA A 158 1.49 7.10 33.00
N LYS A 159 2.33 6.20 33.50
CA LYS A 159 3.78 6.24 33.25
C LYS A 159 4.13 5.94 31.79
N LYS A 160 3.47 4.96 31.15
CA LYS A 160 3.64 4.65 29.71
C LYS A 160 3.18 5.78 28.79
N ARG A 161 2.19 6.57 29.20
CA ARG A 161 1.74 7.76 28.46
C ARG A 161 2.71 8.94 28.58
N LYS A 162 3.54 9.00 29.63
CA LYS A 162 4.56 10.05 29.82
C LYS A 162 5.89 9.73 29.14
N SER A 163 6.12 8.49 28.72
CA SER A 163 7.31 8.06 27.99
C SER A 163 7.15 8.11 26.46
N SER A 164 6.02 8.61 25.93
CA SER A 164 5.76 8.68 24.49
C SER A 164 6.32 9.95 23.80
N THR A 165 7.14 10.74 24.50
CA THR A 165 7.79 11.92 23.92
C THR A 165 9.03 11.48 23.14
N LEU A 166 9.25 12.06 21.96
CA LEU A 166 10.37 11.72 21.06
C LEU A 166 11.74 11.75 21.77
N SER A 167 11.95 12.68 22.69
CA SER A 167 13.19 12.79 23.48
C SER A 167 13.45 11.56 24.37
N SER A 168 12.40 10.95 24.93
CA SER A 168 12.49 9.73 25.75
C SER A 168 12.83 8.51 24.90
N MET A 169 12.23 8.40 23.71
CA MET A 169 12.50 7.33 22.75
C MET A 169 13.93 7.40 22.19
N LEU A 170 14.45 8.61 21.98
CA LEU A 170 15.84 8.82 21.56
C LEU A 170 16.83 8.47 22.67
N ALA A 171 16.52 8.81 23.93
CA ALA A 171 17.36 8.45 25.07
C ALA A 171 17.46 6.92 25.26
N GLU A 172 16.33 6.18 25.24
CA GLU A 172 16.33 4.71 25.31
C GLU A 172 17.06 4.06 24.10
N LYS A 173 16.96 4.65 22.91
CA LYS A 173 17.70 4.18 21.73
C LYS A 173 19.21 4.38 21.89
N SER A 174 19.63 5.49 22.49
CA SER A 174 21.05 5.77 22.76
C SER A 174 21.63 4.84 23.84
N GLU A 175 20.88 4.54 24.89
CA GLU A 175 21.30 3.62 25.95
C GLU A 175 21.34 2.16 25.47
N SER A 176 20.38 1.75 24.64
CA SER A 176 20.40 0.42 24.01
C SER A 176 21.53 0.27 22.99
N GLN A 177 21.95 1.34 22.31
CA GLN A 177 23.18 1.35 21.51
C GLN A 177 24.43 1.26 22.39
N LYS A 178 24.51 2.02 23.50
CA LYS A 178 25.64 1.95 24.45
C LYS A 178 25.79 0.58 25.13
N LYS A 179 24.69 -0.11 25.43
CA LYS A 179 24.73 -1.49 25.96
C LYS A 179 25.13 -2.53 24.91
N LYS A 180 24.84 -2.28 23.62
CA LYS A 180 25.33 -3.12 22.51
C LYS A 180 26.82 -2.89 22.21
N THR A 181 27.33 -1.68 22.40
CA THR A 181 28.77 -1.39 22.24
C THR A 181 29.64 -1.91 23.38
N LEU A 182 29.07 -2.20 24.55
CA LEU A 182 29.79 -2.87 25.65
C LEU A 182 29.99 -4.38 25.41
N SER A 183 29.35 -4.97 24.39
CA SER A 183 29.54 -6.38 23.99
C SER A 183 30.32 -6.53 22.68
N SER A 184 30.90 -5.45 22.16
CA SER A 184 31.78 -5.47 20.99
C SER A 184 33.16 -4.94 21.39
N LEU A 185 34.13 -5.85 21.39
CA LEU A 185 35.57 -5.64 21.56
C LEU A 185 36.05 -4.31 20.94
N ASN A 186 36.69 -3.45 21.76
CA ASN A 186 37.39 -2.26 21.30
C ASN A 186 38.75 -2.66 20.71
N LEU A 187 38.99 -2.30 19.44
CA LEU A 187 40.26 -2.50 18.73
C LEU A 187 41.44 -1.73 19.35
N GLU A 188 41.18 -0.68 20.12
CA GLU A 188 42.22 0.14 20.76
C GLU A 188 43.03 -0.66 21.80
N SER A 189 42.41 -1.59 22.54
CA SER A 189 43.13 -2.36 23.58
C SER A 189 44.04 -3.47 23.03
N PHE A 190 44.03 -3.70 21.72
CA PHE A 190 44.90 -4.69 21.07
C PHE A 190 46.17 -4.05 20.51
N MET A 191 46.22 -2.71 20.40
CA MET A 191 47.38 -1.97 19.87
C MET A 191 48.28 -1.40 20.97
N GLU A 192 47.89 -1.46 22.24
CA GLU A 192 48.70 -0.96 23.37
C GLU A 192 49.59 -2.04 24.01
N HIS A 193 49.68 -3.23 23.42
CA HIS A 193 50.47 -4.37 23.92
C HIS A 193 51.49 -4.94 22.92
N ASP A 194 52.00 -4.10 22.01
CA ASP A 194 53.26 -4.33 21.29
C ASP A 194 54.22 -3.15 21.49
#